data_AF-A0A0A2VRT9-F1
#
_entry.id   AF-A0A0A2VRT9-F1
#
_cell.length_a   1.000
_cell.length_b   1.000
_cell.length_c   1.000
_cell.angle_alpha   90.00
_cell.angle_beta   90.00
_cell.angle_gamma   90.00
#
_symmetry.space_group_name_H-M   'P 1'
#
loop_
_entity.id
_entity.type
_entity.pdbx_description
1 polymer ?
#
loop_
_entity_poly.entity_id
_entity_poly.type
_entity_poly.pdbx_seq_one_letter_code
_entity_poly.pdbx_strand_id
1 'polypeptide(L)'
;MRKGPRAQGGDAALGGVEVGKTSAAVDWGDPGKGYGAGATVRFGCASDEEVVAAVLRCVNGDADGKEVRGGGVDFTWARLRELEARQGWWNTNRINSNGLAAAEAEKEEEEEEDLERCVARLTQRIERIHAALPPCTALLVYSGSGDPQAVQARWRKEYNTPGRKWDELSVQWTDVEEQALKRAAQKARSGIGFITVK
;
A
#
# COMPACT_ATOMS: atom_id res chain seq x y z
N MET A 1 24.14 -9.98 8.85
CA MET A 1 24.25 -9.66 7.40
C MET A 1 24.30 -10.97 6.61
N ARG A 2 23.21 -11.38 5.96
CA ARG A 2 23.20 -12.57 5.10
C ARG A 2 23.42 -12.11 3.65
N LYS A 3 24.60 -12.43 3.11
CA LYS A 3 24.91 -12.26 1.68
C LYS A 3 24.01 -13.22 0.89
N GLY A 4 23.30 -12.70 -0.12
CA GLY A 4 22.61 -13.53 -1.11
C GLY A 4 23.61 -14.41 -1.88
N PRO A 5 23.13 -15.47 -2.56
CA PRO A 5 24.01 -16.38 -3.28
C PRO A 5 24.68 -15.65 -4.45
N ARG A 6 26.00 -15.51 -4.37
CA ARG A 6 26.84 -15.11 -5.50
C ARG A 6 26.99 -16.30 -6.43
N ALA A 7 26.62 -16.16 -7.69
CA ALA A 7 27.00 -17.13 -8.71
C ALA A 7 28.54 -17.17 -8.77
N GLN A 8 29.12 -18.34 -8.45
CA GLN A 8 30.56 -18.54 -8.49
C GLN A 8 31.01 -18.65 -9.95
N GLY A 9 31.29 -17.50 -10.57
CA GLY A 9 32.34 -17.41 -11.59
C GLY A 9 33.68 -17.38 -10.86
N GLY A 10 34.61 -18.25 -11.25
CA GLY A 10 35.91 -18.42 -10.60
C GLY A 10 36.76 -17.14 -10.52
N ASP A 11 37.91 -17.27 -9.85
CA ASP A 11 38.82 -16.22 -9.34
C ASP A 11 39.37 -15.21 -10.38
N ALA A 12 38.95 -15.31 -11.66
CA ALA A 12 39.31 -14.42 -12.75
C ALA A 12 38.15 -13.51 -13.23
N ALA A 13 36.97 -13.55 -12.61
CA ALA A 13 35.82 -12.74 -13.03
C ALA A 13 35.88 -11.30 -12.47
N LEU A 14 36.61 -10.42 -13.15
CA LEU A 14 36.50 -8.97 -13.00
C LEU A 14 35.11 -8.51 -13.50
N GLY A 15 34.15 -8.39 -12.57
CA GLY A 15 32.91 -7.65 -12.77
C GLY A 15 31.94 -8.26 -13.78
N GLY A 16 31.35 -9.41 -13.46
CA GLY A 16 30.20 -9.91 -14.20
C GLY A 16 29.01 -8.96 -14.06
N VAL A 17 28.46 -8.51 -15.19
CA VAL A 17 27.12 -7.92 -15.28
C VAL A 17 26.17 -8.77 -14.44
N GLU A 18 25.31 -8.17 -13.64
CA GLU A 18 24.36 -8.90 -12.79
C GLU A 18 23.40 -9.72 -13.68
N VAL A 19 23.72 -11.01 -13.93
CA VAL A 19 23.05 -11.89 -14.90
C VAL A 19 21.69 -12.41 -14.38
N GLY A 20 20.95 -11.59 -13.64
CA GLY A 20 19.67 -11.97 -13.02
C GLY A 20 18.56 -10.99 -13.37
N LYS A 21 17.31 -11.47 -13.36
CA LYS A 21 16.13 -10.60 -13.45
C LYS A 21 16.16 -9.59 -12.30
N THR A 22 15.93 -8.35 -12.63
CA THR A 22 15.90 -7.21 -11.72
C THR A 22 14.50 -6.96 -11.21
N SER A 23 14.42 -6.44 -9.98
CA SER A 23 13.13 -6.07 -9.39
C SER A 23 13.21 -4.74 -8.65
N ALA A 24 12.10 -4.02 -8.65
CA ALA A 24 11.92 -2.79 -7.88
C ALA A 24 10.79 -2.95 -6.86
N ALA A 25 10.97 -2.34 -5.69
CA ALA A 25 9.90 -2.13 -4.71
C ALA A 25 9.72 -0.63 -4.44
N VAL A 26 8.51 -0.12 -4.66
CA VAL A 26 8.14 1.28 -4.49
C VAL A 26 7.02 1.38 -3.47
N ASP A 27 7.22 2.14 -2.39
CA ASP A 27 6.24 2.22 -1.32
C ASP A 27 6.38 3.49 -0.50
N TRP A 28 5.35 3.83 0.26
CA TRP A 28 5.45 4.90 1.23
C TRP A 28 6.39 4.50 2.38
N GLY A 29 7.32 5.38 2.73
CA GLY A 29 8.33 5.12 3.75
C GLY A 29 9.53 4.34 3.21
N ASP A 30 9.97 3.30 3.91
CA ASP A 30 11.15 2.51 3.53
C ASP A 30 10.73 1.09 3.09
N PRO A 31 10.72 0.79 1.77
CA PRO A 31 10.36 -0.53 1.25
C PRO A 31 11.28 -1.66 1.76
N GLY A 32 12.49 -1.32 2.21
CA GLY A 32 13.45 -2.28 2.76
C GLY A 32 13.05 -2.89 4.10
N LYS A 33 12.13 -2.27 4.84
CA LYS A 33 11.63 -2.76 6.14
C LYS A 33 10.47 -3.75 6.02
N GLY A 34 9.95 -3.98 4.81
CA GLY A 34 8.80 -4.83 4.55
C GLY A 34 9.04 -5.83 3.43
N TYR A 35 8.00 -6.08 2.63
CA TYR A 35 8.01 -7.04 1.53
C TYR A 35 9.01 -6.69 0.42
N GLY A 36 9.47 -5.43 0.35
CA GLY A 36 10.45 -4.96 -0.63
C GLY A 36 11.91 -5.25 -0.29
N ALA A 37 12.23 -5.87 0.85
CA ALA A 37 13.61 -6.09 1.31
C ALA A 37 14.49 -6.89 0.32
N GLY A 38 13.88 -7.75 -0.49
CA GLY A 38 14.56 -8.56 -1.50
C GLY A 38 14.68 -7.92 -2.89
N ALA A 39 14.15 -6.72 -3.10
CA ALA A 39 14.19 -6.06 -4.40
C ALA A 39 15.61 -5.55 -4.73
N THR A 40 15.96 -5.59 -6.02
CA THR A 40 17.24 -5.08 -6.53
C THR A 40 17.38 -3.59 -6.27
N VAL A 41 16.32 -2.82 -6.56
CA VAL A 41 16.22 -1.39 -6.27
C VAL A 41 14.98 -1.09 -5.43
N ARG A 42 15.04 -0.04 -4.62
CA ARG A 42 13.98 0.31 -3.67
C ARG A 42 13.78 1.81 -3.65
N PHE A 43 12.53 2.25 -3.78
CA PHE A 43 12.17 3.66 -3.76
C PHE A 43 11.18 3.93 -2.64
N GLY A 44 11.64 4.69 -1.65
CA GLY A 44 10.80 5.20 -0.58
C GLY A 44 10.11 6.50 -1.00
N CYS A 45 8.81 6.57 -0.80
CA CYS A 45 7.96 7.69 -1.21
C CYS A 45 7.24 8.29 0.00
N ALA A 46 6.80 9.54 -0.13
CA ALA A 46 5.94 10.23 0.84
C ALA A 46 4.51 10.44 0.32
N SER A 47 4.27 10.19 -0.97
CA SER A 47 2.97 10.37 -1.62
C SER A 47 2.77 9.42 -2.80
N ASP A 48 1.53 9.28 -3.24
CA ASP A 48 1.19 8.47 -4.42
C ASP A 48 1.75 9.07 -5.72
N GLU A 49 1.95 10.39 -5.81
CA GLU A 49 2.61 11.00 -6.98
C GLU A 49 4.09 10.60 -7.06
N GLU A 50 4.78 10.54 -5.92
CA GLU A 50 6.16 10.04 -5.87
C GLU A 50 6.22 8.55 -6.21
N VAL A 51 5.22 7.76 -5.79
CA VAL A 51 5.11 6.34 -6.17
C VAL A 51 4.97 6.22 -7.68
N VAL A 52 4.09 7.00 -8.32
CA VAL A 52 3.94 6.99 -9.78
C VAL A 52 5.24 7.39 -10.46
N ALA A 53 5.88 8.48 -10.03
CA ALA A 53 7.14 8.92 -10.60
C ALA A 53 8.25 7.85 -10.50
N ALA A 54 8.35 7.18 -9.34
CA ALA A 54 9.29 6.08 -9.14
C ALA A 54 8.96 4.85 -9.98
N VAL A 55 7.67 4.50 -10.16
CA VAL A 55 7.26 3.42 -11.09
C VAL A 55 7.66 3.76 -12.52
N LEU A 56 7.42 4.99 -12.98
CA LEU A 56 7.82 5.43 -14.32
C LEU A 56 9.34 5.39 -14.49
N ARG A 57 10.11 5.73 -13.46
CA ARG A 57 11.56 5.56 -13.42
C ARG A 57 11.96 4.08 -13.52
N CYS A 58 11.28 3.19 -12.80
CA CYS A 58 11.50 1.74 -12.86
C CYS A 58 11.19 1.15 -14.25
N VAL A 59 10.24 1.73 -14.97
CA VAL A 59 9.84 1.29 -16.32
C VAL A 59 10.82 1.77 -17.39
N ASN A 60 11.25 3.03 -17.32
CA ASN A 60 12.08 3.62 -18.38
C ASN A 60 13.58 3.44 -18.14
N GLY A 61 14.00 3.32 -16.88
CA GLY A 61 15.39 3.39 -16.49
C GLY A 61 15.87 4.82 -16.24
N ASP A 62 17.07 4.92 -15.65
CA ASP A 62 17.75 6.20 -15.46
C ASP A 62 18.45 6.65 -16.73
N ALA A 63 18.54 7.97 -16.92
CA ALA A 63 19.31 8.55 -18.00
C ALA A 63 20.81 8.16 -17.94
N ASP A 64 21.36 7.98 -16.73
CA ASP A 64 22.73 7.51 -16.53
C ASP A 64 22.84 5.99 -16.33
N GLY A 65 21.71 5.29 -16.20
CA GLY A 65 21.62 3.85 -16.03
C GLY A 65 22.24 3.29 -14.74
N LYS A 66 22.57 4.13 -13.74
CA LYS A 66 23.37 3.69 -12.59
C LYS A 66 22.57 2.93 -11.53
N GLU A 67 21.40 3.46 -11.15
CA GLU A 67 20.55 2.84 -10.14
C GLU A 67 19.50 1.96 -10.83
N VAL A 68 18.73 2.53 -11.76
CA VAL A 68 17.86 1.77 -12.66
C VAL A 68 18.50 1.70 -14.04
N ARG A 69 18.76 0.48 -14.51
CA ARG A 69 19.37 0.23 -15.82
C ARG A 69 18.51 0.83 -16.95
N GLY A 70 19.14 1.23 -18.04
CA GLY A 70 18.42 1.69 -19.23
C GLY A 70 17.48 0.61 -19.75
N GLY A 71 16.20 0.94 -19.93
CA GLY A 71 15.14 -0.02 -20.23
C GLY A 71 14.38 -0.54 -19.01
N GLY A 72 14.72 -0.05 -17.80
CA GLY A 72 13.97 -0.32 -16.58
C GLY A 72 14.35 -1.63 -15.87
N VAL A 73 13.44 -2.11 -15.03
CA VAL A 73 13.52 -3.41 -14.34
C VAL A 73 12.51 -4.41 -14.88
N ASP A 74 12.77 -5.71 -14.68
CA ASP A 74 11.89 -6.79 -15.15
C ASP A 74 10.57 -6.89 -14.36
N PHE A 75 10.58 -6.45 -13.09
CA PHE A 75 9.41 -6.53 -12.21
C PHE A 75 9.36 -5.33 -11.27
N THR A 76 8.26 -4.60 -11.25
CA THR A 76 8.02 -3.51 -10.30
C THR A 76 6.84 -3.84 -9.42
N TRP A 77 7.06 -3.87 -8.12
CA TRP A 77 5.99 -3.85 -7.12
C TRP A 77 5.84 -2.43 -6.59
N ALA A 78 4.60 -1.93 -6.57
CA ALA A 78 4.29 -0.61 -6.05
C ALA A 78 2.97 -0.63 -5.29
N ARG A 79 2.82 0.29 -4.33
CA ARG A 79 1.58 0.44 -3.57
C ARG A 79 1.18 1.91 -3.45
N LEU A 80 -0.06 2.19 -3.84
CA LEU A 80 -0.73 3.48 -3.70
C LEU A 80 -1.55 3.47 -2.41
N ARG A 81 -1.34 4.45 -1.54
CA ARG A 81 -1.85 4.45 -0.16
C ARG A 81 -2.72 5.65 0.18
N GLU A 82 -2.93 6.58 -0.75
CA GLU A 82 -3.74 7.78 -0.46
C GLU A 82 -5.16 7.39 0.01
N LEU A 83 -5.77 6.38 -0.61
CA LEU A 83 -7.10 5.88 -0.21
C LEU A 83 -7.09 5.24 1.19
N GLU A 84 -6.06 4.46 1.52
CA GLU A 84 -5.88 3.89 2.87
C GLU A 84 -5.69 5.00 3.91
N ALA A 85 -4.91 6.04 3.56
CA ALA A 85 -4.62 7.15 4.42
C ALA A 85 -5.86 7.99 4.71
N ARG A 86 -6.67 8.28 3.68
CA ARG A 86 -7.96 8.97 3.84
C ARG A 86 -8.91 8.19 4.74
N GLN A 87 -9.01 6.88 4.53
CA GLN A 87 -9.95 6.04 5.28
C GLN A 87 -9.50 5.77 6.73
N GLY A 88 -8.31 6.26 7.13
CA GLY A 88 -7.74 5.99 8.45
C GLY A 88 -7.32 4.53 8.65
N TRP A 89 -7.21 3.76 7.56
CA TRP A 89 -6.82 2.35 7.58
C TRP A 89 -5.30 2.16 7.69
N TRP A 90 -4.55 3.26 7.76
CA TRP A 90 -3.10 3.27 7.96
C TRP A 90 -2.73 3.82 9.35
N ASN A 91 -1.74 3.19 10.00
CA ASN A 91 -1.08 3.63 11.23
C ASN A 91 -1.93 4.44 12.21
N THR A 92 -2.56 3.74 13.17
CA THR A 92 -3.29 4.27 14.34
C THR A 92 -2.49 5.30 15.18
N ASN A 93 -1.19 5.46 14.94
CA ASN A 93 -0.31 6.33 15.73
C ASN A 93 -0.30 7.83 15.35
N ARG A 94 -1.14 8.31 14.41
CA ARG A 94 -1.15 9.73 14.01
C ARG A 94 -2.47 10.50 14.15
N ILE A 95 -3.56 9.87 14.62
CA ILE A 95 -4.83 10.59 14.79
C ILE A 95 -4.94 11.08 16.24
N ASN A 96 -4.41 12.28 16.49
CA ASN A 96 -4.81 13.09 17.63
C ASN A 96 -6.20 13.69 17.37
N SER A 97 -7.00 13.65 18.43
CA SER A 97 -8.39 14.07 18.56
C SER A 97 -8.72 15.47 18.07
N ASN A 98 -9.93 15.62 17.49
CA ASN A 98 -10.91 16.58 17.99
C ASN A 98 -12.32 16.24 17.49
N GLY A 99 -13.28 16.26 18.43
CA GLY A 99 -14.67 15.87 18.19
C GLY A 99 -15.58 17.01 17.78
N LEU A 100 -16.82 16.65 17.45
CA LEU A 100 -18.09 17.13 18.00
C LEU A 100 -19.21 16.82 17.00
N ALA A 101 -20.24 16.13 17.51
CA ALA A 101 -21.46 15.74 16.83
C ALA A 101 -22.40 16.95 16.71
N ALA A 102 -22.84 17.22 15.48
CA ALA A 102 -24.02 18.03 15.08
C ALA A 102 -24.04 18.38 13.57
N ALA A 103 -23.08 17.92 12.77
CA ALA A 103 -22.95 18.25 11.33
C ALA A 103 -22.83 16.97 10.48
N GLU A 104 -23.70 15.98 10.69
CA GLU A 104 -23.50 14.63 10.12
C GLU A 104 -23.89 14.55 8.63
N ALA A 105 -24.93 15.25 8.17
CA ALA A 105 -25.34 15.21 6.76
C ALA A 105 -24.43 16.04 5.82
N GLU A 106 -24.04 17.25 6.22
CA GLU A 106 -23.12 18.10 5.41
C GLU A 106 -21.69 17.52 5.39
N LYS A 107 -21.26 16.86 6.48
CA LYS A 107 -19.98 16.13 6.49
C LYS A 107 -20.03 14.88 5.63
N GLU A 108 -21.15 14.15 5.61
CA GLU A 108 -21.29 12.95 4.77
C GLU A 108 -21.18 13.30 3.28
N GLU A 109 -21.83 14.37 2.82
CA GLU A 109 -21.71 14.84 1.43
C GLU A 109 -20.28 15.31 1.10
N GLU A 110 -19.65 16.13 1.96
CA GLU A 110 -18.25 16.55 1.77
C GLU A 110 -17.27 15.36 1.78
N GLU A 111 -17.52 14.35 2.62
CA GLU A 111 -16.73 13.13 2.74
C GLU A 111 -16.90 12.19 1.54
N GLU A 112 -18.10 12.11 0.96
CA GLU A 112 -18.39 11.36 -0.25
C GLU A 112 -17.74 12.01 -1.47
N GLU A 113 -17.89 13.33 -1.63
CA GLU A 113 -17.19 14.06 -2.68
C GLU A 113 -15.65 13.95 -2.57
N ASP A 114 -15.11 13.94 -1.34
CA ASP A 114 -13.68 13.75 -1.13
C ASP A 114 -13.23 12.32 -1.48
N LEU A 115 -14.07 11.33 -1.21
CA LEU A 115 -13.84 9.94 -1.63
C LEU A 115 -13.81 9.84 -3.16
N GLU A 116 -14.80 10.41 -3.83
CA GLU A 116 -14.87 10.42 -5.30
C GLU A 116 -13.63 11.08 -5.90
N ARG A 117 -13.21 12.23 -5.36
CA ARG A 117 -11.96 12.90 -5.78
C ARG A 117 -10.73 12.01 -5.57
N CYS A 118 -10.65 11.29 -4.45
CA CYS A 118 -9.53 10.38 -4.17
C CYS A 118 -9.51 9.18 -5.14
N VAL A 119 -10.68 8.62 -5.45
CA VAL A 119 -10.81 7.53 -6.43
C VAL A 119 -10.48 8.01 -7.85
N ALA A 120 -10.91 9.22 -8.21
CA ALA A 120 -10.58 9.83 -9.50
C ALA A 120 -9.06 10.02 -9.66
N ARG A 121 -8.37 10.53 -8.62
CA ARG A 121 -6.89 10.63 -8.62
C ARG A 121 -6.23 9.27 -8.76
N LEU A 122 -6.71 8.26 -8.04
CA LEU A 122 -6.20 6.88 -8.16
C LEU A 122 -6.32 6.36 -9.60
N THR A 123 -7.48 6.51 -10.23
CA THR A 123 -7.71 6.09 -11.62
C THR A 123 -6.76 6.80 -12.59
N GLN A 124 -6.61 8.12 -12.46
CA GLN A 124 -5.68 8.90 -13.30
C GLN A 124 -4.22 8.41 -13.15
N ARG A 125 -3.80 8.04 -11.95
CA ARG A 125 -2.45 7.50 -11.72
C ARG A 125 -2.25 6.13 -12.36
N ILE A 126 -3.24 5.24 -12.25
CA ILE A 126 -3.22 3.93 -12.89
C ILE A 126 -3.16 4.09 -14.42
N GLU A 127 -3.94 5.01 -14.98
CA GLU A 127 -3.92 5.32 -16.41
C GLU A 127 -2.55 5.83 -16.86
N ARG A 128 -1.92 6.74 -16.10
CA ARG A 128 -0.56 7.24 -16.37
C ARG A 128 0.48 6.11 -16.36
N ILE A 129 0.39 5.21 -15.39
CA ILE A 129 1.28 4.03 -15.32
C ILE A 129 1.07 3.16 -16.55
N HIS A 130 -0.17 2.77 -16.87
CA HIS A 130 -0.49 1.94 -18.02
C HIS A 130 -0.04 2.57 -19.35
N ALA A 131 -0.25 3.88 -19.53
CA ALA A 131 0.16 4.62 -20.71
C ALA A 131 1.68 4.59 -20.92
N ALA A 132 2.47 4.55 -19.85
CA ALA A 132 3.93 4.53 -19.92
C ALA A 132 4.53 3.12 -20.11
N LEU A 133 3.76 2.04 -19.93
CA LEU A 133 4.30 0.69 -20.07
C LEU A 133 4.77 0.40 -21.50
N PRO A 134 5.89 -0.29 -21.70
CA PRO A 134 6.29 -0.82 -22.99
C PRO A 134 5.29 -1.87 -23.51
N PRO A 135 5.27 -2.13 -24.83
CA PRO A 135 4.53 -3.27 -25.38
C PRO A 135 4.91 -4.58 -24.69
N CYS A 136 3.97 -5.52 -24.63
CA CYS A 136 4.13 -6.84 -23.99
C CYS A 136 4.40 -6.78 -22.48
N THR A 137 3.93 -5.73 -21.79
CA THR A 137 4.05 -5.61 -20.34
C THR A 137 2.73 -5.94 -19.66
N ALA A 138 2.76 -6.81 -18.65
CA ALA A 138 1.60 -7.12 -17.82
C ALA A 138 1.47 -6.11 -16.67
N LEU A 139 0.26 -5.54 -16.51
CA LEU A 139 -0.11 -4.72 -15.36
C LEU A 139 -1.15 -5.46 -14.52
N LEU A 140 -0.81 -5.67 -13.24
CA LEU A 140 -1.69 -6.27 -12.25
C LEU A 140 -2.02 -5.21 -11.19
N VAL A 141 -3.30 -4.87 -11.06
CA VAL A 141 -3.81 -3.97 -10.02
C VAL A 141 -4.73 -4.77 -9.12
N TYR A 142 -4.43 -4.79 -7.83
CA TYR A 142 -5.28 -5.47 -6.84
C TYR A 142 -5.56 -4.53 -5.69
N SER A 143 -6.79 -4.55 -5.19
CA SER A 143 -7.09 -3.90 -3.92
C SER A 143 -6.43 -4.72 -2.81
N GLY A 144 -5.88 -4.03 -1.80
CA GLY A 144 -5.51 -4.68 -0.55
C GLY A 144 -6.73 -5.23 0.19
N SER A 145 -6.50 -5.71 1.41
CA SER A 145 -7.60 -6.00 2.32
C SER A 145 -8.20 -4.70 2.86
N GLY A 146 -9.53 -4.61 2.96
CA GLY A 146 -10.20 -3.55 3.72
C GLY A 146 -9.89 -3.63 5.23
N ASP A 147 -10.41 -2.70 6.04
CA ASP A 147 -10.25 -2.74 7.50
C ASP A 147 -11.33 -3.59 8.19
N PRO A 148 -10.98 -4.75 8.78
CA PRO A 148 -11.92 -5.51 9.59
C PRO A 148 -11.97 -5.04 11.06
N GLN A 149 -11.05 -4.17 11.50
CA GLN A 149 -10.77 -3.91 12.91
C GLN A 149 -11.57 -2.76 13.52
N ALA A 150 -12.39 -2.03 12.76
CA ALA A 150 -13.16 -0.88 13.26
C ALA A 150 -13.94 -1.19 14.56
N VAL A 151 -14.62 -2.35 14.62
CA VAL A 151 -15.38 -2.80 15.79
C VAL A 151 -14.47 -3.10 16.99
N GLN A 152 -13.33 -3.75 16.74
CA GLN A 152 -12.35 -4.09 17.79
C GLN A 152 -11.64 -2.85 18.34
N ALA A 153 -11.32 -1.89 17.47
CA ALA A 153 -10.72 -0.62 17.86
C ALA A 153 -11.65 0.18 18.77
N ARG A 154 -12.96 0.22 18.45
CA ARG A 154 -13.99 0.87 19.27
C ARG A 154 -14.10 0.24 20.66
N TRP A 155 -14.19 -1.09 20.73
CA TRP A 155 -14.21 -1.79 22.03
C TRP A 155 -12.96 -1.49 22.86
N ARG A 156 -11.75 -1.61 22.29
CA ARG A 156 -10.49 -1.32 23.01
C ARG A 156 -10.46 0.11 23.56
N LYS A 157 -10.94 1.09 22.79
CA LYS A 157 -10.99 2.50 23.22
C LYS A 157 -11.92 2.68 24.41
N GLU A 158 -13.11 2.10 24.36
CA GLU A 158 -14.11 2.22 25.44
C GLU A 158 -13.72 1.44 26.68
N TYR A 159 -13.21 0.22 26.52
CA TYR A 159 -12.75 -0.64 27.60
C TYR A 159 -11.55 -0.06 28.36
N ASN A 160 -10.60 0.57 27.65
CA ASN A 160 -9.42 1.19 28.27
C ASN A 160 -9.70 2.59 28.84
N THR A 161 -10.92 3.13 28.70
CA THR A 161 -11.28 4.44 29.26
C THR A 161 -11.49 4.30 30.78
N PRO A 162 -10.73 5.03 31.61
CA PRO A 162 -10.86 4.93 33.06
C PRO A 162 -12.28 5.23 33.54
N GLY A 163 -12.83 4.36 34.38
CA GLY A 163 -14.15 4.55 35.00
C GLY A 163 -15.34 4.00 34.21
N ARG A 164 -15.15 3.51 32.98
CA ARG A 164 -16.21 2.81 32.25
C ARG A 164 -16.41 1.39 32.79
N LYS A 165 -17.65 1.05 33.12
CA LYS A 165 -18.03 -0.31 33.49
C LYS A 165 -18.41 -1.12 32.26
N TRP A 166 -18.33 -2.44 32.36
CA TRP A 166 -18.67 -3.37 31.29
C TRP A 166 -20.06 -3.09 30.67
N ASP A 167 -21.05 -2.81 31.52
CA ASP A 167 -22.43 -2.54 31.12
C ASP A 167 -22.61 -1.20 30.39
N GLU A 168 -21.62 -0.31 30.47
CA GLU A 168 -21.61 1.02 29.85
C GLU A 168 -20.83 1.04 28.52
N LEU A 169 -20.31 -0.11 28.09
CA LEU A 169 -19.64 -0.26 26.79
C LEU A 169 -20.68 -0.39 25.67
N SER A 170 -20.51 0.40 24.61
CA SER A 170 -21.39 0.33 23.43
C SER A 170 -21.11 -0.89 22.55
N VAL A 171 -19.94 -1.49 22.73
CA VAL A 171 -19.58 -2.80 22.19
C VAL A 171 -19.09 -3.61 23.38
N GLN A 172 -19.80 -4.67 23.75
CA GLN A 172 -19.32 -5.63 24.74
C GLN A 172 -18.64 -6.75 23.97
N TRP A 173 -17.39 -7.10 24.28
CA TRP A 173 -16.68 -8.11 23.48
C TRP A 173 -17.14 -9.51 23.87
N THR A 174 -18.21 -10.00 23.23
CA THR A 174 -18.75 -11.34 23.42
C THR A 174 -18.48 -12.22 22.19
N ASP A 175 -18.97 -13.47 22.21
CA ASP A 175 -18.89 -14.38 21.05
C ASP A 175 -19.61 -13.80 19.81
N VAL A 176 -20.64 -12.95 20.00
CA VAL A 176 -21.34 -12.28 18.89
C VAL A 176 -20.40 -11.33 18.15
N GLU A 177 -19.68 -10.47 18.88
CA GLU A 177 -18.72 -9.51 18.32
C GLU A 177 -17.50 -10.22 17.74
N GLU A 178 -17.06 -11.33 18.36
CA GLU A 178 -15.99 -12.15 17.81
C GLU A 178 -16.37 -12.79 16.47
N GLN A 179 -17.59 -13.33 16.36
CA GLN A 179 -18.12 -13.86 15.10
C GLN A 179 -18.34 -12.76 14.06
N ALA A 180 -18.82 -11.59 14.47
CA ALA A 180 -18.97 -10.43 13.60
C ALA A 180 -17.62 -9.96 13.05
N LEU A 181 -16.58 -9.91 13.89
CA LEU A 181 -15.21 -9.61 13.48
C LEU A 181 -14.70 -10.64 12.46
N LYS A 182 -14.92 -11.95 12.69
CA LYS A 182 -14.53 -13.01 11.75
C LYS A 182 -15.20 -12.83 10.38
N ARG A 183 -16.49 -12.51 10.35
CA ARG A 183 -17.24 -12.22 9.10
C ARG A 183 -16.74 -10.95 8.42
N ALA A 184 -16.49 -9.88 9.19
CA ALA A 184 -15.93 -8.64 8.68
C ALA A 184 -14.51 -8.86 8.11
N ALA A 185 -13.69 -9.70 8.74
CA ALA A 185 -12.37 -10.10 8.23
C ALA A 185 -12.46 -10.90 6.93
N GLN A 186 -13.45 -11.78 6.79
CA GLN A 186 -13.68 -12.50 5.53
C GLN A 186 -14.11 -11.53 4.41
N LYS A 187 -15.00 -10.59 4.70
CA LYS A 187 -15.42 -9.56 3.73
C LYS A 187 -14.29 -8.58 3.40
N ALA A 188 -13.49 -8.17 4.38
CA ALA A 188 -12.33 -7.32 4.16
C ALA A 188 -11.27 -8.00 3.25
N ARG A 189 -11.25 -9.34 3.20
CA ARG A 189 -10.40 -10.10 2.27
C ARG A 189 -10.99 -10.24 0.87
N SER A 190 -12.28 -9.96 0.66
CA SER A 190 -12.83 -9.90 -0.70
C SER A 190 -12.38 -8.61 -1.36
N GLY A 191 -11.32 -8.71 -2.16
CA GLY A 191 -10.76 -7.61 -2.95
C GLY A 191 -11.17 -7.68 -4.43
N ILE A 192 -10.78 -6.66 -5.17
CA ILE A 192 -10.94 -6.57 -6.63
C ILE A 192 -9.55 -6.66 -7.27
N GLY A 193 -9.45 -7.40 -8.37
CA GLY A 193 -8.23 -7.51 -9.16
C GLY A 193 -8.49 -7.22 -10.63
N PHE A 194 -7.65 -6.39 -11.23
CA PHE A 194 -7.60 -6.09 -12.65
C PHE A 194 -6.26 -6.55 -13.21
N ILE A 195 -6.28 -7.19 -14.38
CA ILE A 195 -5.09 -7.65 -15.08
C ILE A 195 -5.23 -7.26 -16.54
N THR A 196 -4.18 -6.68 -17.10
CA THR A 196 -4.10 -6.37 -18.52
C THR A 196 -2.68 -6.59 -19.04
N VAL A 197 -2.55 -6.82 -20.34
CA VAL A 197 -1.28 -6.82 -21.07
C VAL A 197 -1.38 -5.78 -22.16
N LYS A 198 -0.38 -4.90 -22.24
CA LYS A 198 -0.32 -3.84 -23.25
C LYS A 198 0.27 -4.34 -24.57
#